data_AF-A0AAE6VTN2-F1
#
_entry.id   AF-A0AAE6VTN2-F1
#
_cell.length_a   1.000
_cell.length_b   1.000
_cell.length_c   1.000
_cell.angle_alpha   90.00
_cell.angle_beta   90.00
_cell.angle_gamma   90.00
#
_symmetry.space_group_name_H-M   'P 1'
#
loop_
_entity.id
_entity.type
_entity.pdbx_description
1 polymer ?
#
loop_
_entity_poly.entity_id
_entity_poly.type
_entity_poly.pdbx_seq_one_letter_code
_entity_poly.pdbx_strand_id
1 'polypeptide(L)'
;MRKDVFIIILLLLITLFKLFDIFADFQLDIPAWHIAQEAMLVLLTIAASIFLGYDLIRSSRQVKALKSKLKKADKEIDHMSAQMRSARQEYSVTIATQFDAWQFTKSEQQVALLLLKGLSFKEIAEVRLTKEKTVRQQASTIYSKAQVDGRHTLCAWFMEDFIQE
;
A
#
# COMPACT_ATOMS: atom_id res chain seq x y z
N MET A 1 -5.94 18.69 15.51
CA MET A 1 -4.99 18.90 16.63
C MET A 1 -4.77 20.38 16.96
N ARG A 2 -4.22 21.23 16.07
CA ARG A 2 -4.01 22.66 16.40
C ARG A 2 -5.29 23.48 16.60
N LYS A 3 -6.32 23.23 15.78
CA LYS A 3 -7.61 23.96 15.86
C LYS A 3 -8.39 23.61 17.13
N ASP A 4 -8.29 22.37 17.58
CA ASP A 4 -9.07 21.85 18.70
C ASP A 4 -8.44 22.23 20.06
N VAL A 5 -7.10 22.25 20.14
CA VAL A 5 -6.38 22.83 21.29
C VAL A 5 -6.66 24.33 21.40
N PHE A 6 -6.77 25.04 20.27
CA PHE A 6 -7.17 26.44 20.26
C PHE A 6 -8.60 26.64 20.81
N ILE A 7 -9.55 25.76 20.46
CA ILE A 7 -10.92 25.80 21.00
C ILE A 7 -10.94 25.53 22.51
N ILE A 8 -10.14 24.58 23.01
CA ILE A 8 -10.05 24.29 24.45
C ILE A 8 -9.44 25.49 25.20
N ILE A 9 -8.39 26.10 24.68
CA ILE A 9 -7.78 27.30 25.27
C ILE A 9 -8.77 28.47 25.27
N LEU A 10 -9.51 28.66 24.16
CA LEU A 10 -10.54 29.68 24.05
C LEU A 10 -11.66 29.47 25.09
N LEU A 11 -12.13 28.24 25.25
CA LEU A 11 -13.15 27.89 26.24
C LEU A 11 -12.67 28.13 27.67
N LEU A 12 -11.43 27.75 27.98
CA LEU A 12 -10.82 27.98 29.30
C LEU A 12 -10.67 29.49 29.59
N LEU A 13 -10.38 30.29 28.56
CA LEU A 13 -10.29 31.73 28.68
C LEU A 13 -11.67 32.38 28.91
N ILE A 14 -12.71 31.90 28.21
CA ILE A 14 -14.09 32.36 28.38
C ILE A 14 -14.62 32.01 29.78
N THR A 15 -14.34 30.80 30.29
CA THR A 15 -14.73 30.42 31.66
C THR A 15 -14.03 31.25 32.73
N LEU A 16 -12.77 31.63 32.51
CA LEU A 16 -12.02 32.50 33.43
C LEU A 16 -12.57 33.92 33.46
N PHE A 17 -12.93 34.47 32.30
CA PHE A 17 -13.60 35.78 32.19
C PHE A 17 -14.95 35.77 32.93
N LYS A 18 -15.74 34.69 32.77
CA LYS A 18 -17.02 34.52 33.45
C LYS A 18 -16.90 34.41 34.97
N LEU A 19 -15.86 33.76 35.49
CA LEU A 19 -15.61 33.71 36.92
C LEU A 19 -15.28 35.10 37.51
N PHE A 20 -14.61 35.95 36.73
CA PHE A 20 -14.30 37.31 37.14
C PHE A 20 -15.54 38.20 37.19
N ASP A 21 -16.43 38.10 36.19
CA ASP A 21 -17.72 38.81 36.17
C ASP A 21 -18.58 38.42 37.38
N ILE A 22 -18.72 37.12 37.68
CA ILE A 22 -19.47 36.64 38.86
C ILE A 22 -18.91 37.22 40.17
N PHE A 23 -17.58 37.33 40.29
CA PHE A 23 -16.94 37.89 41.49
C PHE A 23 -17.16 39.40 41.62
N ALA A 24 -17.13 40.13 40.50
CA ALA A 24 -17.42 41.56 40.47
C ALA A 24 -18.89 41.84 40.81
N ASP A 25 -19.81 41.05 40.25
CA ASP A 25 -21.26 41.16 40.47
C ASP A 25 -21.65 40.86 41.92
N PHE A 26 -20.93 39.95 42.59
CA PHE A 26 -21.11 39.64 44.02
C PHE A 26 -20.74 40.83 44.94
N GLN A 27 -19.85 41.73 44.50
CA GLN A 27 -19.50 42.96 45.24
C GLN A 27 -20.46 44.12 44.96
N LEU A 28 -21.22 44.06 43.85
CA LEU A 28 -22.09 45.13 43.36
C LEU A 28 -23.59 44.89 43.61
N ASP A 29 -23.95 43.83 44.36
CA ASP A 29 -25.32 43.51 44.82
C ASP A 29 -26.36 43.42 43.67
N ILE A 30 -25.94 42.84 42.55
CA ILE A 30 -26.71 42.70 41.31
C ILE A 30 -27.76 41.57 41.44
N PRO A 31 -28.97 41.71 40.86
CA PRO A 31 -30.07 40.74 41.02
C PRO A 31 -29.70 39.28 40.68
N ALA A 32 -30.12 38.36 41.55
CA ALA A 32 -29.80 36.92 41.53
C ALA A 32 -30.14 36.18 40.22
N TRP A 33 -31.02 36.74 39.38
CA TRP A 33 -31.35 36.18 38.06
C TRP A 33 -30.14 36.20 37.10
N HIS A 34 -29.27 37.20 37.18
CA HIS A 34 -28.05 37.25 36.37
C HIS A 34 -27.07 36.16 36.77
N ILE A 35 -26.84 35.96 38.07
CA ILE A 35 -25.96 34.93 38.62
C ILE A 35 -26.40 33.52 38.18
N ALA A 36 -27.71 33.26 38.13
CA ALA A 36 -28.24 31.98 37.66
C ALA A 36 -27.96 31.73 36.16
N GLN A 37 -28.06 32.76 35.32
CA GLN A 37 -27.75 32.65 33.88
C GLN A 37 -26.25 32.41 33.65
N GLU A 38 -25.39 33.06 34.42
CA GLU A 38 -23.94 32.90 34.31
C GLU A 38 -23.47 31.52 34.77
N ALA A 39 -24.01 31.03 35.89
CA ALA A 39 -23.74 29.68 36.37
C ALA A 39 -24.14 28.59 35.35
N MET A 40 -25.29 28.77 34.69
CA MET A 40 -25.76 27.83 33.66
C MET A 40 -24.84 27.82 32.43
N LEU A 41 -24.33 29.00 32.03
CA LEU A 41 -23.44 29.15 30.89
C LEU A 41 -22.05 28.55 31.15
N VAL A 42 -21.55 28.68 32.39
CA VAL A 42 -20.30 28.03 32.86
C VAL A 42 -20.42 26.51 32.85
N LEU A 43 -21.56 25.97 33.31
CA LEU A 43 -21.81 24.52 33.26
C LEU A 43 -21.81 23.97 31.82
N LEU A 44 -22.47 24.68 30.90
CA LEU A 44 -22.50 24.30 29.48
C LEU A 44 -21.11 24.31 28.83
N THR A 45 -20.26 25.28 29.16
CA THR A 45 -18.90 25.38 28.61
C THR A 45 -17.98 24.29 29.16
N ILE A 46 -18.11 23.92 30.44
CA ILE A 46 -17.37 22.80 31.03
C ILE A 46 -17.79 21.48 30.38
N ALA A 47 -19.11 21.25 30.23
CA ALA A 47 -19.63 20.04 29.60
C ALA A 47 -19.16 19.91 28.13
N ALA A 48 -19.19 20.99 27.35
CA ALA A 48 -18.70 21.02 25.99
C ALA A 48 -17.19 20.72 25.90
N SER A 49 -16.40 21.27 26.82
CA SER A 49 -14.95 21.04 26.90
C SER A 49 -14.62 19.56 27.16
N ILE A 50 -15.33 18.93 28.08
CA ILE A 50 -15.14 17.51 28.42
C ILE A 50 -15.54 16.61 27.24
N PHE A 51 -16.69 16.88 26.61
CA PHE A 51 -17.18 16.10 25.47
C PHE A 51 -16.19 16.12 24.29
N LEU A 52 -15.70 17.30 23.92
CA LEU A 52 -14.71 17.46 22.86
C LEU A 52 -13.37 16.80 23.21
N GLY A 53 -12.92 16.92 24.47
CA GLY A 53 -11.71 16.25 24.94
C GLY A 53 -11.77 14.73 24.79
N TYR A 54 -12.90 14.13 25.16
CA TYR A 54 -13.13 12.69 25.01
C TYR A 54 -13.15 12.24 23.55
N ASP A 55 -13.84 12.98 22.67
CA ASP A 55 -13.96 12.63 21.26
C ASP A 55 -12.59 12.70 20.54
N LEU A 56 -11.75 13.66 20.89
CA LEU A 56 -10.40 13.81 20.33
C LEU A 56 -9.46 12.65 20.70
N ILE A 57 -9.51 12.20 21.95
CA ILE A 57 -8.70 11.07 22.41
C ILE A 57 -9.14 9.79 21.69
N ARG A 58 -10.45 9.59 21.49
CA ARG A 58 -11.01 8.45 20.76
C ARG A 58 -10.60 8.48 19.28
N SER A 59 -10.75 9.62 18.61
CA SER A 59 -10.42 9.81 17.20
C SER A 59 -8.92 9.64 16.92
N SER A 60 -8.04 10.17 17.78
CA SER A 60 -6.59 10.02 17.63
C SER A 60 -6.12 8.57 17.69
N ARG A 61 -6.75 7.74 18.54
CA ARG A 61 -6.44 6.30 18.64
C ARG A 61 -6.83 5.55 17.37
N GLN A 62 -7.96 5.87 16.76
CA GLN A 62 -8.42 5.23 15.52
C GLN A 62 -7.47 5.54 14.35
N VAL A 63 -7.06 6.81 14.20
CA VAL A 63 -6.13 7.23 13.13
C VAL A 63 -4.75 6.59 13.31
N LYS A 64 -4.23 6.54 14.55
CA LYS A 64 -2.93 5.90 14.83
C LYS A 64 -2.97 4.39 14.58
N ALA A 65 -4.04 3.72 14.98
CA ALA A 65 -4.22 2.29 14.74
C ALA A 65 -4.30 1.98 13.24
N LEU A 66 -5.06 2.79 12.48
CA LEU A 66 -5.19 2.61 11.03
C LEU A 66 -3.86 2.85 10.30
N LYS A 67 -3.12 3.90 10.67
CA LYS A 67 -1.78 4.18 10.13
C LYS A 67 -0.79 3.08 10.44
N SER A 68 -0.85 2.49 11.64
CA SER A 68 0.00 1.35 12.00
C SER A 68 -0.33 0.09 11.21
N LYS A 69 -1.61 -0.17 10.91
CA LYS A 69 -2.02 -1.30 10.07
C LYS A 69 -1.52 -1.12 8.64
N LEU A 70 -1.69 0.07 8.07
CA LEU A 70 -1.23 0.40 6.72
C LEU A 70 0.30 0.23 6.60
N LYS A 71 1.07 0.75 7.58
CA LYS A 71 2.53 0.59 7.60
C LYS A 71 3.00 -0.86 7.73
N LYS A 72 2.22 -1.73 8.38
CA LYS A 72 2.54 -3.16 8.47
C LYS A 72 2.27 -3.87 7.14
N ALA A 73 1.11 -3.63 6.53
CA ALA A 73 0.77 -4.19 5.23
C ALA A 73 1.76 -3.76 4.13
N ASP A 74 2.17 -2.50 4.14
CA ASP A 74 3.15 -1.95 3.18
C ASP A 74 4.51 -2.65 3.30
N LYS A 75 4.98 -2.85 4.54
CA LYS A 75 6.22 -3.59 4.81
C LYS A 75 6.15 -5.07 4.40
N GLU A 76 4.98 -5.69 4.58
CA GLU A 76 4.76 -7.09 4.21
C GLU A 76 4.80 -7.25 2.68
N ILE A 77 4.17 -6.33 1.94
CA ILE A 77 4.26 -6.26 0.48
C ILE A 77 5.72 -6.06 0.04
N ASP A 78 6.45 -5.14 0.66
CA ASP A 78 7.86 -4.90 0.32
C ASP A 78 8.73 -6.13 0.56
N HIS A 79 8.55 -6.82 1.69
CA HIS A 79 9.29 -8.04 2.01
C HIS A 79 8.97 -9.17 1.04
N MET A 80 7.69 -9.40 0.74
CA MET A 80 7.26 -10.36 -0.27
C MET A 80 7.84 -10.00 -1.65
N SER A 81 7.87 -8.71 -2.01
CA SER A 81 8.45 -8.25 -3.26
C SER A 81 9.96 -8.49 -3.34
N ALA A 82 10.68 -8.39 -2.22
CA ALA A 82 12.12 -8.62 -2.15
C ALA A 82 12.44 -10.11 -2.30
N GLN A 83 11.74 -10.99 -1.59
CA GLN A 83 11.88 -12.44 -1.72
C GLN A 83 11.47 -12.92 -3.13
N MET A 84 10.41 -12.35 -3.69
CA MET A 84 9.98 -12.69 -5.05
C MET A 84 10.95 -12.15 -6.11
N ARG A 85 11.61 -11.00 -5.85
CA ARG A 85 12.69 -10.49 -6.71
C ARG A 85 13.92 -11.37 -6.68
N SER A 86 14.37 -11.83 -5.51
CA SER A 86 15.53 -12.72 -5.41
C SER A 86 15.27 -14.04 -6.11
N ALA A 87 14.13 -14.67 -5.86
CA ALA A 87 13.72 -15.89 -6.56
C ALA A 87 13.67 -15.67 -8.08
N ARG A 88 13.05 -14.57 -8.54
CA ARG A 88 12.98 -14.25 -9.98
C ARG A 88 14.35 -13.99 -10.62
N GLN A 89 15.30 -13.41 -9.88
CA GLN A 89 16.67 -13.20 -10.37
C GLN A 89 17.39 -14.54 -10.55
N GLU A 90 17.29 -15.42 -9.55
CA GLU A 90 17.87 -16.77 -9.60
C GLU A 90 17.31 -17.56 -10.79
N TYR A 91 15.98 -17.61 -10.96
CA TYR A 91 15.35 -18.24 -12.13
C TYR A 91 15.80 -17.62 -13.46
N SER A 92 15.98 -16.30 -13.52
CA SER A 92 16.43 -15.66 -14.75
C SER A 92 17.86 -16.08 -15.14
N VAL A 93 18.72 -16.35 -14.15
CA VAL A 93 20.09 -16.84 -14.38
C VAL A 93 20.05 -18.30 -14.86
N THR A 94 19.23 -19.15 -14.25
CA THR A 94 19.06 -20.55 -14.67
C THR A 94 18.56 -20.65 -16.11
N ILE A 95 17.52 -19.87 -16.47
CA ILE A 95 17.00 -19.83 -17.85
C ILE A 95 18.09 -19.39 -18.84
N ALA A 96 18.85 -18.34 -18.53
CA ALA A 96 19.91 -17.84 -19.39
C ALA A 96 21.02 -18.90 -19.60
N THR A 97 21.43 -19.55 -18.50
CA THR A 97 22.46 -20.60 -18.55
C THR A 97 22.01 -21.78 -19.41
N GLN A 98 20.74 -22.20 -19.30
CA GLN A 98 20.21 -23.28 -20.12
C GLN A 98 20.08 -22.88 -21.59
N PHE A 99 19.67 -21.65 -21.87
CA PHE A 99 19.61 -21.15 -23.24
C PHE A 99 20.99 -21.11 -23.91
N ASP A 100 22.03 -20.80 -23.15
CA ASP A 100 23.41 -20.87 -23.62
C ASP A 100 23.86 -22.32 -23.82
N ALA A 101 23.46 -23.25 -22.95
CA ALA A 101 23.72 -24.69 -23.10
C ALA A 101 23.10 -25.26 -24.39
N TRP A 102 21.87 -24.85 -24.73
CA TRP A 102 21.21 -25.21 -26.00
C TRP A 102 21.67 -24.38 -27.21
N GLN A 103 22.65 -23.48 -27.04
CA GLN A 103 23.22 -22.67 -28.11
C GLN A 103 22.17 -21.85 -28.86
N PHE A 104 21.27 -21.22 -28.11
CA PHE A 104 20.28 -20.29 -28.67
C PHE A 104 20.96 -18.98 -29.07
N THR A 105 20.64 -18.49 -30.26
CA THR A 105 21.00 -17.12 -30.66
C THR A 105 20.22 -16.11 -29.83
N LYS A 106 20.71 -14.87 -29.74
CA LYS A 106 19.99 -13.79 -29.02
C LYS A 106 18.53 -13.62 -29.46
N SER A 107 18.25 -13.85 -30.75
CA SER A 107 16.90 -13.81 -31.32
C SER A 107 16.03 -14.98 -30.83
N GLU A 108 16.60 -16.19 -30.78
CA GLU A 108 15.92 -17.39 -30.27
C GLU A 108 15.69 -17.30 -28.76
N GLN A 109 16.66 -16.81 -27.98
CA GLN A 109 16.51 -16.61 -26.53
C GLN A 109 15.33 -15.69 -26.21
N GLN A 110 15.14 -14.61 -26.99
CA GLN A 110 13.99 -13.72 -26.84
C GLN A 110 12.67 -14.44 -27.12
N VAL A 111 12.60 -15.24 -28.19
CA VAL A 111 11.38 -15.99 -28.53
C VAL A 111 11.11 -17.07 -27.48
N ALA A 112 12.12 -17.84 -27.09
CA ALA A 112 12.02 -18.87 -26.06
C ALA A 112 11.52 -18.28 -24.73
N LEU A 113 12.07 -17.14 -24.30
CA LEU A 113 11.62 -16.46 -23.08
C LEU A 113 10.14 -16.04 -23.16
N LEU A 114 9.68 -15.54 -24.31
CA LEU A 114 8.28 -15.16 -24.49
C LEU A 114 7.35 -16.38 -24.56
N LEU A 115 7.81 -17.51 -25.10
CA LEU A 115 7.08 -18.78 -25.07
C LEU A 115 6.90 -19.30 -23.64
N LEU A 116 7.96 -19.26 -22.82
CA LEU A 116 7.91 -19.61 -21.41
C LEU A 116 6.96 -18.71 -20.61
N LYS A 117 6.90 -17.42 -20.95
CA LYS A 117 5.95 -16.46 -20.37
C LYS A 117 4.49 -16.68 -20.75
N GLY A 118 4.19 -17.64 -21.63
CA GLY A 118 2.81 -17.95 -21.97
C GLY A 118 2.28 -17.28 -23.24
N LEU A 119 3.08 -16.46 -23.94
CA LEU A 119 2.60 -15.74 -25.12
C LEU A 119 2.36 -16.68 -26.31
N SER A 120 1.31 -16.42 -27.06
CA SER A 120 1.03 -17.01 -28.36
C SER A 120 1.98 -16.50 -29.43
N PHE A 121 2.12 -17.23 -30.55
CA PHE A 121 2.98 -16.79 -31.65
C PHE A 121 2.57 -15.43 -32.22
N LYS A 122 1.27 -15.12 -32.20
CA LYS A 122 0.73 -13.82 -32.62
C LYS A 122 1.19 -12.70 -31.69
N GLU A 123 1.04 -12.87 -30.38
CA GLU A 123 1.50 -11.88 -29.39
C GLU A 123 3.02 -11.69 -29.43
N ILE A 124 3.78 -12.76 -29.64
CA ILE A 124 5.24 -12.67 -29.80
C ILE A 124 5.61 -11.90 -31.07
N ALA A 125 4.86 -12.12 -32.16
CA ALA A 125 5.06 -11.41 -33.41
C ALA A 125 4.81 -9.90 -33.23
N GLU A 126 3.75 -9.54 -32.50
CA GLU A 126 3.43 -8.15 -32.15
C GLU A 126 4.51 -7.50 -31.27
N VAL A 127 4.93 -8.16 -30.19
CA VAL A 127 5.96 -7.66 -29.27
C VAL A 127 7.31 -7.46 -29.96
N ARG A 128 7.66 -8.36 -30.88
CA ARG A 128 8.95 -8.32 -31.59
C ARG A 128 8.90 -7.53 -32.90
N LEU A 129 7.73 -7.00 -33.29
CA LEU A 129 7.51 -6.36 -34.59
C LEU A 129 7.96 -7.26 -35.75
N THR A 130 7.62 -8.55 -35.68
CA THR A 130 7.97 -9.57 -36.70
C THR A 130 6.71 -10.26 -37.23
N LYS A 131 6.86 -11.12 -38.25
CA LYS A 131 5.74 -11.92 -38.77
C LYS A 131 5.56 -13.18 -37.92
N GLU A 132 4.32 -13.60 -37.69
CA GLU A 132 4.02 -14.85 -36.96
C GLU A 132 4.72 -16.07 -37.57
N LYS A 133 4.81 -16.13 -38.91
CA LYS A 133 5.55 -17.20 -39.62
C LYS A 133 7.03 -17.27 -39.19
N THR A 134 7.67 -16.12 -38.98
CA THR A 134 9.06 -16.04 -38.51
C THR A 134 9.18 -16.54 -37.08
N VAL A 135 8.24 -16.18 -36.20
CA VAL A 135 8.21 -16.68 -34.82
C VAL A 135 8.01 -18.20 -34.81
N ARG A 136 7.10 -18.74 -35.63
CA ARG A 136 6.86 -20.18 -35.73
C ARG A 136 8.10 -20.93 -36.23
N GLN A 137 8.82 -20.37 -37.21
CA GLN A 137 10.07 -20.94 -37.69
C GLN A 137 11.14 -20.97 -36.59
N GLN A 138 11.29 -19.86 -35.86
CA GLN A 138 12.23 -19.78 -34.73
C GLN A 138 11.85 -20.75 -33.61
N ALA A 139 10.56 -20.87 -33.29
CA ALA A 139 10.06 -21.83 -32.30
C ALA A 139 10.39 -23.28 -32.69
N SER A 140 10.25 -23.64 -33.97
CA SER A 140 10.65 -24.97 -34.47
C SER A 140 12.14 -25.25 -34.23
N THR A 141 13.00 -24.28 -34.56
CA THR A 141 14.44 -24.39 -34.31
C THR A 141 14.77 -24.48 -32.82
N ILE A 142 14.07 -23.73 -31.97
CA ILE A 142 14.19 -23.80 -30.50
C ILE A 142 13.87 -25.21 -30.00
N TYR A 143 12.75 -25.79 -30.44
CA TYR A 143 12.34 -27.13 -30.03
C TYR A 143 13.34 -28.20 -30.48
N SER A 144 13.85 -28.11 -31.72
CA SER A 144 14.88 -29.03 -32.20
C SER A 144 16.19 -28.92 -31.42
N LYS A 145 16.64 -27.70 -31.09
CA LYS A 145 17.87 -27.47 -30.32
C LYS A 145 17.74 -27.92 -28.86
N ALA A 146 16.57 -27.72 -28.25
CA ALA A 146 16.27 -28.18 -26.90
C ALA A 146 15.90 -29.67 -26.82
N GLN A 147 15.79 -30.37 -27.96
CA GLN A 147 15.37 -31.77 -28.05
C GLN A 147 14.00 -32.05 -27.41
N VAL A 148 13.05 -31.14 -27.61
CA VAL A 148 11.69 -31.24 -27.07
C VAL A 148 10.65 -31.25 -28.19
N ASP A 149 9.53 -31.93 -27.97
CA ASP A 149 8.49 -32.11 -28.99
C ASP A 149 7.63 -30.86 -29.25
N GLY A 150 7.71 -29.85 -28.37
CA GLY A 150 6.99 -28.60 -28.57
C GLY A 150 6.94 -27.71 -27.34
N ARG A 151 6.03 -26.73 -27.39
CA ARG A 151 5.90 -25.67 -26.38
C ARG A 151 5.65 -26.22 -24.98
N HIS A 152 4.73 -27.17 -24.85
CA HIS A 152 4.34 -27.71 -23.55
C HIS A 152 5.50 -28.45 -22.89
N THR A 153 6.23 -29.27 -23.66
CA THR A 153 7.42 -29.98 -23.19
C THR A 153 8.55 -29.02 -22.82
N LEU A 154 8.78 -27.97 -23.62
CA LEU A 154 9.74 -26.92 -23.29
C LEU A 154 9.39 -26.23 -21.95
N CYS A 155 8.14 -25.84 -21.75
CA CYS A 155 7.70 -25.22 -20.49
C CYS A 155 7.79 -26.21 -19.32
N ALA A 156 7.42 -27.47 -19.52
CA ALA A 156 7.48 -28.51 -18.50
C ALA A 156 8.91 -28.76 -18.04
N TRP A 157 9.88 -28.78 -18.96
CA TRP A 157 11.30 -28.94 -18.64
C TRP A 157 11.77 -27.87 -17.64
N PHE A 158 11.43 -26.59 -17.86
CA PHE A 158 11.77 -25.51 -16.93
C PHE A 158 10.96 -25.55 -15.61
N MET A 159 9.80 -26.20 -15.59
CA MET A 159 8.99 -26.35 -14.38
C MET A 159 9.40 -27.55 -13.54
N GLU A 160 10.04 -28.58 -14.13
CA GLU A 160 10.54 -29.73 -13.39
C GLU A 160 11.59 -29.31 -12.37
N ASP A 161 12.55 -28.48 -12.77
CA ASP A 161 13.55 -27.88 -11.88
C ASP A 161 12.93 -26.97 -10.80
N PHE A 162 11.73 -26.42 -11.04
CA PHE A 162 11.02 -25.57 -10.07
C PHE A 162 10.29 -26.37 -8.98
N ILE A 163 9.78 -27.55 -9.31
CA ILE A 163 8.94 -28.36 -8.40
C ILE A 163 9.79 -29.23 -7.47
N GLN A 164 11.08 -29.44 -7.80
CA GLN A 164 11.99 -30.27 -7.01
C GLN A 164 12.68 -29.54 -5.83
N GLU A 165 12.40 -28.25 -5.63
CA GLU A 165 12.76 -27.48 -4.41
C GLU A 165 11.53 -27.22 -3.51
#